data_AF-A0AA46YLA9-F1
#
_entry.id   AF-A0AA46YLA9-F1
#
_cell.length_a   1.000
_cell.length_b   1.000
_cell.length_c   1.000
_cell.angle_alpha   90.00
_cell.angle_beta   90.00
_cell.angle_gamma   90.00
#
_symmetry.space_group_name_H-M   'P 1'
#
loop_
_entity.id
_entity.type
_entity.pdbx_description
1 polymer ?
#
loop_
_entity_poly.entity_id
_entity_poly.type
_entity_poly.pdbx_seq_one_letter_code
_entity_poly.pdbx_strand_id
1 'polypeptide(L)'
;MRARTWAHVAVYSAILTLGIAATASADNGPLPGRNKVGSADIINGEVHKADIAGSAVTGAKVRANTLTGSDVRESSLDLSGQCKDGVVNGYAYVTPTSSTPESYTSSSTWIRRTQNCADQPVKVKRLGVGDYYVRFYGSTSYTAQVTPTSSVNVVSVNWRGGGQFEVAMRDINGMAVEHPFTITSY
;
A
#
# COMPACT_ATOMS: atom_id res chain seq x y z
N MET A 1 47.78 -75.26 -34.29
CA MET A 1 47.78 -73.81 -34.60
C MET A 1 46.41 -73.45 -35.18
N ARG A 2 45.58 -72.63 -34.50
CA ARG A 2 44.23 -72.21 -34.95
C ARG A 2 44.24 -70.74 -35.38
N ALA A 3 43.51 -70.41 -36.44
CA ALA A 3 43.55 -69.13 -37.15
C ALA A 3 42.25 -68.28 -37.01
N ARG A 4 42.45 -66.97 -36.80
CA ARG A 4 41.80 -65.76 -37.39
C ARG A 4 40.27 -65.49 -37.31
N THR A 5 39.90 -64.63 -36.36
CA THR A 5 39.28 -63.28 -36.47
C THR A 5 38.44 -62.86 -37.70
N TRP A 6 37.08 -62.86 -37.64
CA TRP A 6 36.22 -62.09 -38.57
C TRP A 6 34.87 -61.67 -37.94
N ALA A 7 34.86 -60.60 -37.11
CA ALA A 7 33.63 -60.01 -36.55
C ALA A 7 33.45 -58.52 -36.96
N HIS A 8 33.84 -58.17 -38.19
CA HIS A 8 33.81 -56.77 -38.69
C HIS A 8 32.68 -56.47 -39.70
N VAL A 9 31.77 -57.41 -40.00
CA VAL A 9 30.83 -57.26 -41.14
C VAL A 9 29.50 -56.58 -40.79
N ALA A 10 29.17 -56.35 -39.52
CA ALA A 10 27.86 -55.78 -39.15
C ALA A 10 27.89 -54.26 -38.89
N VAL A 11 28.84 -53.51 -39.46
CA VAL A 11 29.03 -52.08 -39.11
C VAL A 11 28.38 -51.08 -40.09
N TYR A 12 27.99 -51.38 -41.34
CA TYR A 12 27.83 -50.26 -42.30
C TYR A 12 26.53 -50.08 -43.13
N SER A 13 25.49 -50.91 -43.03
CA SER A 13 24.43 -50.90 -44.08
C SER A 13 22.98 -50.72 -43.61
N ALA A 14 22.72 -49.76 -42.72
CA ALA A 14 21.38 -49.16 -42.51
C ALA A 14 21.56 -47.83 -41.75
N ILE A 15 22.24 -46.83 -42.30
CA ILE A 15 21.64 -45.83 -43.18
C ILE A 15 20.20 -45.50 -42.79
N LEU A 16 20.06 -44.34 -42.13
CA LEU A 16 19.05 -43.33 -42.47
C LEU A 16 17.58 -43.72 -42.24
N THR A 17 17.17 -43.70 -40.98
CA THR A 17 15.91 -43.06 -40.61
C THR A 17 16.26 -41.96 -39.61
N LEU A 18 16.43 -40.72 -40.07
CA LEU A 18 15.31 -39.76 -40.01
C LEU A 18 14.64 -39.80 -38.64
N GLY A 19 15.45 -39.53 -37.64
CA GLY A 19 15.05 -39.29 -36.26
C GLY A 19 15.99 -38.26 -35.67
N ILE A 20 16.33 -37.22 -36.46
CA ILE A 20 16.74 -35.95 -35.87
C ILE A 20 15.45 -35.40 -35.22
N ALA A 21 15.03 -36.03 -34.13
CA ALA A 21 14.47 -35.29 -33.02
C ALA A 21 15.63 -34.40 -32.56
N ALA A 22 15.89 -33.33 -33.32
CA ALA A 22 16.43 -32.12 -32.73
C ALA A 22 15.33 -31.68 -31.77
N THR A 23 15.34 -32.30 -30.59
CA THR A 23 14.85 -31.63 -29.42
C THR A 23 15.67 -30.35 -29.40
N ALA A 24 15.04 -29.21 -29.72
CA ALA A 24 15.61 -27.95 -29.32
C ALA A 24 15.83 -28.08 -27.80
N SER A 25 17.06 -28.34 -27.38
CA SER A 25 17.41 -28.29 -25.98
C SER A 25 17.40 -26.81 -25.65
N ALA A 26 16.47 -26.39 -24.80
CA ALA A 26 16.53 -25.06 -24.23
C ALA A 26 17.85 -24.97 -23.44
N ASP A 27 18.84 -24.25 -23.98
CA ASP A 27 19.92 -23.74 -23.16
C ASP A 27 19.35 -22.55 -22.38
N ASN A 28 18.57 -22.87 -21.35
CA ASN A 28 18.09 -21.94 -20.33
C ASN A 28 19.13 -21.81 -19.21
N GLY A 29 20.41 -22.02 -19.53
CA GLY A 29 21.44 -22.28 -18.53
C GLY A 29 21.63 -21.11 -17.55
N PRO A 30 21.34 -21.30 -16.25
CA PRO A 30 21.90 -20.45 -15.22
C PRO A 30 23.41 -20.57 -15.23
N LEU A 31 24.06 -19.42 -15.12
CA LEU A 31 25.51 -19.29 -15.03
C LEU A 31 26.11 -20.29 -14.03
N PRO A 32 27.26 -20.91 -14.34
CA PRO A 32 27.89 -21.88 -13.46
C PRO A 32 28.20 -21.25 -12.08
N GLY A 33 27.54 -21.78 -11.04
CA GLY A 33 27.71 -21.39 -9.63
C GLY A 33 26.51 -21.79 -8.77
N ARG A 34 26.72 -22.19 -7.52
CA ARG A 34 25.63 -22.54 -6.58
C ARG A 34 24.86 -21.28 -6.17
N ASN A 35 23.52 -21.35 -6.18
CA ASN A 35 22.60 -20.31 -5.70
C ASN A 35 22.67 -18.97 -6.47
N LYS A 36 22.88 -19.01 -7.78
CA LYS A 36 22.87 -17.83 -8.66
C LYS A 36 21.76 -17.98 -9.70
N VAL A 37 20.95 -16.94 -9.84
CA VAL A 37 20.01 -16.72 -10.93
C VAL A 37 20.29 -15.30 -11.43
N GLY A 38 20.73 -15.17 -12.68
CA GLY A 38 20.97 -13.91 -13.37
C GLY A 38 19.79 -13.51 -14.27
N SER A 39 19.86 -12.32 -14.85
CA SER A 39 18.79 -11.81 -15.72
C SER A 39 18.58 -12.63 -17.00
N ALA A 40 19.62 -13.30 -17.50
CA ALA A 40 19.52 -14.18 -18.67
C ALA A 40 18.74 -15.48 -18.37
N ASP A 41 18.60 -15.81 -17.08
CA ASP A 41 17.98 -17.05 -16.61
C ASP A 41 16.46 -16.87 -16.41
N ILE A 42 15.96 -15.64 -16.54
CA ILE A 42 14.57 -15.27 -16.34
C ILE A 42 14.06 -14.56 -17.60
N ILE A 43 13.15 -15.23 -18.32
CA ILE A 43 12.45 -14.60 -19.44
C ILE A 43 11.42 -13.60 -18.88
N ASN A 44 11.24 -12.48 -19.58
CA ASN A 44 10.30 -11.43 -19.18
C ASN A 44 8.89 -11.99 -19.00
N GLY A 45 8.31 -11.74 -17.83
CA GLY A 45 6.94 -12.15 -17.50
C GLY A 45 6.82 -13.56 -16.91
N GLU A 46 7.89 -14.36 -16.88
CA GLU A 46 7.81 -15.75 -16.39
C GLU A 46 7.80 -15.89 -14.86
N VAL A 47 8.09 -14.83 -14.11
CA VAL A 47 7.97 -14.85 -12.64
C VAL A 47 6.54 -14.48 -12.26
N HIS A 48 5.80 -15.48 -11.80
CA HIS A 48 4.42 -15.34 -11.37
C HIS A 48 4.32 -15.22 -9.85
N LYS A 49 3.14 -14.81 -9.36
CA LYS A 49 2.86 -14.70 -7.92
C LYS A 49 3.12 -16.01 -7.16
N ALA A 50 2.87 -17.16 -7.78
CA ALA A 50 3.07 -18.47 -7.16
C ALA A 50 4.56 -18.80 -6.92
N ASP A 51 5.47 -18.19 -7.68
CA ASP A 51 6.91 -18.40 -7.55
C ASP A 51 7.51 -17.60 -6.38
N ILE A 52 6.78 -16.58 -5.90
CA ILE A 52 7.18 -15.72 -4.79
C ILE A 52 6.32 -16.03 -3.57
N ALA A 53 6.89 -16.73 -2.60
CA ALA A 53 6.21 -16.99 -1.33
C ALA A 53 5.77 -15.68 -0.65
N GLY A 54 4.69 -15.75 0.13
CA GLY A 54 4.21 -14.62 0.92
C GLY A 54 5.33 -14.04 1.80
N SER A 55 5.49 -12.71 1.77
CA SER A 55 6.56 -12.00 2.50
C SER A 55 8.00 -12.38 2.10
N ALA A 56 8.21 -13.07 0.97
CA ALA A 56 9.55 -13.41 0.51
C ALA A 56 10.37 -12.17 0.12
N VAL A 57 9.73 -11.11 -0.39
CA VAL A 57 10.36 -9.82 -0.69
C VAL A 57 10.05 -8.85 0.45
N THR A 58 10.97 -8.74 1.41
CA THR A 58 10.85 -7.80 2.53
C THR A 58 11.59 -6.49 2.23
N GLY A 59 11.31 -5.44 2.99
CA GLY A 59 12.00 -4.15 2.84
C GLY A 59 13.53 -4.25 2.93
N ALA A 60 14.06 -5.17 3.75
CA ALA A 60 15.51 -5.41 3.87
C ALA A 60 16.15 -5.99 2.59
N LYS A 61 15.36 -6.61 1.71
CA LYS A 61 15.83 -7.11 0.40
C LYS A 61 15.74 -6.06 -0.71
N VAL A 62 15.10 -4.93 -0.43
CA VAL A 62 15.02 -3.79 -1.34
C VAL A 62 16.09 -2.79 -0.95
N ARG A 63 16.93 -2.40 -1.90
CA ARG A 63 17.97 -1.40 -1.64
C ARG A 63 17.29 -0.06 -1.32
N ALA A 64 17.80 0.64 -0.30
CA ALA A 64 17.27 1.94 0.07
C ALA A 64 17.26 2.91 -1.11
N ASN A 65 16.18 3.68 -1.24
CA ASN A 65 16.00 4.73 -2.26
C ASN A 65 16.01 4.24 -3.72
N THR A 66 15.75 2.96 -4.00
CA THR A 66 15.67 2.47 -5.39
C THR A 66 14.26 2.35 -5.94
N LEU A 67 13.24 2.30 -5.09
CA LEU A 67 11.84 2.39 -5.52
C LEU A 67 11.42 3.85 -5.52
N THR A 68 10.90 4.30 -6.65
CA THR A 68 10.39 5.64 -6.88
C THR A 68 8.88 5.61 -7.10
N GLY A 69 8.25 6.78 -7.24
CA GLY A 69 6.80 6.86 -7.52
C GLY A 69 6.38 6.15 -8.81
N SER A 70 7.27 6.00 -9.81
CA SER A 70 6.92 5.24 -11.03
C SER A 70 6.84 3.73 -10.80
N ASP A 71 7.50 3.22 -9.76
CA ASP A 71 7.54 1.79 -9.43
C ASP A 71 6.36 1.37 -8.53
N VAL A 72 5.72 2.34 -7.89
CA VAL A 72 4.70 2.15 -6.87
C VAL A 72 3.38 2.67 -7.42
N ARG A 73 2.37 1.80 -7.52
CA ARG A 73 1.00 2.27 -7.73
C ARG A 73 0.46 2.77 -6.40
N GLU A 74 0.58 4.05 -6.09
CA GLU A 74 0.24 4.60 -4.76
C GLU A 74 -1.22 4.34 -4.38
N SER A 75 -2.13 4.37 -5.36
CA SER A 75 -3.55 4.08 -5.13
C SER A 75 -3.84 2.64 -4.70
N SER A 76 -2.87 1.73 -4.83
CA SER A 76 -2.97 0.34 -4.36
C SER A 76 -2.46 0.14 -2.94
N LEU A 77 -1.82 1.17 -2.35
CA LEU A 77 -1.35 1.11 -0.97
C LEU A 77 -2.53 1.31 -0.02
N ASP A 78 -2.79 0.30 0.81
CA ASP A 78 -3.66 0.45 1.96
C ASP A 78 -2.88 1.08 3.12
N LEU A 79 -2.88 2.42 3.15
CA LEU A 79 -2.31 3.20 4.26
C LEU A 79 -3.34 3.43 5.38
N SER A 80 -4.59 2.97 5.19
CA SER A 80 -5.61 3.09 6.24
C SER A 80 -5.27 2.11 7.36
N GLY A 81 -5.18 2.61 8.60
CA GLY A 81 -4.94 1.75 9.76
C GLY A 81 -3.48 1.51 10.16
N GLN A 82 -2.49 1.98 9.39
CA GLN A 82 -1.07 1.72 9.70
C GLN A 82 -0.53 2.79 10.66
N CYS A 83 -0.28 2.41 11.90
CA CYS A 83 0.38 3.25 12.89
C CYS A 83 1.88 3.05 12.87
N LYS A 84 2.51 3.66 11.88
CA LYS A 84 3.95 3.57 11.63
C LYS A 84 4.53 4.96 11.44
N ASP A 85 5.82 5.08 11.73
CA ASP A 85 6.58 6.30 11.48
C ASP A 85 6.46 6.73 10.02
N GLY A 86 6.11 8.00 9.81
CA GLY A 86 5.88 8.58 8.48
C GLY A 86 4.46 8.42 7.92
N VAL A 87 3.51 7.87 8.69
CA VAL A 87 2.09 7.76 8.31
C VAL A 87 1.22 8.77 9.08
N VAL A 88 -0.05 8.89 8.68
CA VAL A 88 -1.11 9.61 9.39
C VAL A 88 -1.30 9.06 10.81
N ASN A 89 -1.20 9.92 11.82
CA ASN A 89 -1.39 9.55 13.22
C ASN A 89 -2.87 9.43 13.62
N GLY A 90 -3.75 10.16 12.93
CA GLY A 90 -5.19 10.08 13.15
C GLY A 90 -6.00 10.50 11.93
N TYR A 91 -7.13 9.86 11.71
CA TYR A 91 -8.07 10.20 10.63
C TYR A 91 -9.51 10.12 11.13
N ALA A 92 -10.37 11.02 10.64
CA ALA A 92 -11.81 10.92 10.81
C ALA A 92 -12.57 11.56 9.65
N TYR A 93 -13.66 10.93 9.23
CA TYR A 93 -14.67 11.53 8.36
C TYR A 93 -15.84 12.02 9.22
N VAL A 94 -15.98 13.33 9.40
CA VAL A 94 -17.01 13.95 10.22
C VAL A 94 -18.18 14.36 9.33
N THR A 95 -19.40 14.00 9.73
CA THR A 95 -20.66 14.35 9.07
C THR A 95 -21.53 15.17 10.00
N PRO A 96 -21.13 16.41 10.32
CA PRO A 96 -21.85 17.20 11.29
C PRO A 96 -23.20 17.67 10.74
N THR A 97 -24.15 17.90 11.63
CA THR A 97 -25.41 18.58 11.37
C THR A 97 -25.76 19.48 12.55
N SER A 98 -26.85 20.23 12.44
CA SER A 98 -27.43 20.98 13.56
C SER A 98 -27.73 20.11 14.80
N SER A 99 -27.85 18.78 14.65
CA SER A 99 -28.10 17.84 15.74
C SER A 99 -26.83 17.16 16.28
N THR A 100 -25.64 17.51 15.79
CA THR A 100 -24.39 17.00 16.37
C THR A 100 -24.27 17.47 17.83
N PRO A 101 -24.02 16.56 18.79
CA PRO A 101 -24.00 16.89 20.21
C PRO A 101 -22.95 17.94 20.60
N GLU A 102 -23.30 18.77 21.57
CA GLU A 102 -22.36 19.69 22.24
C GLU A 102 -21.44 18.97 23.23
N SER A 103 -21.74 17.71 23.56
CA SER A 103 -20.87 16.80 24.29
C SER A 103 -20.08 15.90 23.34
N TYR A 104 -18.93 15.41 23.80
CA TYR A 104 -18.08 14.53 22.99
C TYR A 104 -18.78 13.20 22.67
N THR A 105 -18.86 12.87 21.38
CA THR A 105 -19.45 11.63 20.89
C THR A 105 -18.52 10.92 19.89
N SER A 106 -18.56 9.59 19.91
CA SER A 106 -17.94 8.70 18.90
C SER A 106 -19.00 8.02 18.03
N SER A 107 -20.25 8.50 18.07
CA SER A 107 -21.35 7.89 17.32
C SER A 107 -21.08 7.91 15.82
N SER A 108 -21.29 6.78 15.16
CA SER A 108 -21.16 6.62 13.71
C SER A 108 -22.10 7.50 12.89
N THR A 109 -23.10 8.12 13.52
CA THR A 109 -23.97 9.13 12.91
C THR A 109 -23.20 10.41 12.54
N TRP A 110 -22.21 10.80 13.36
CA TRP A 110 -21.50 12.08 13.24
C TRP A 110 -20.04 11.92 12.86
N ILE A 111 -19.45 10.77 13.14
CA ILE A 111 -18.07 10.47 12.84
C ILE A 111 -17.97 9.06 12.27
N ARG A 112 -17.55 8.95 11.02
CA ARG A 112 -17.39 7.70 10.29
C ARG A 112 -15.92 7.49 9.99
N ARG A 113 -15.54 6.23 9.74
CA ARG A 113 -14.20 5.84 9.29
C ARG A 113 -13.11 6.54 10.10
N THR A 114 -12.81 6.03 11.29
CA THR A 114 -11.82 6.63 12.18
C THR A 114 -10.56 5.80 12.22
N GLN A 115 -9.42 6.49 12.33
CA GLN A 115 -8.15 5.90 12.71
C GLN A 115 -7.55 6.76 13.81
N ASN A 116 -6.95 6.13 14.82
CA ASN A 116 -6.16 6.84 15.83
C ASN A 116 -5.06 5.91 16.32
N CYS A 117 -3.82 6.31 16.11
CA CYS A 117 -2.66 5.49 16.46
C CYS A 117 -2.33 5.42 17.93
N ALA A 118 -3.05 6.16 18.76
CA ALA A 118 -3.04 5.98 20.21
C ALA A 118 -3.98 4.84 20.68
N ASP A 119 -4.62 4.08 19.77
CA ASP A 119 -5.61 3.04 20.08
C ASP A 119 -6.76 3.53 20.97
N GLN A 120 -7.16 4.78 20.77
CA GLN A 120 -8.23 5.45 21.50
C GLN A 120 -9.28 6.01 20.54
N PRO A 121 -10.53 6.20 20.97
CA PRO A 121 -11.57 6.70 20.10
C PRO A 121 -11.28 8.13 19.62
N VAL A 122 -11.68 8.40 18.38
CA VAL A 122 -11.87 9.78 17.93
C VAL A 122 -13.24 10.25 18.40
N LYS A 123 -13.31 11.48 18.91
CA LYS A 123 -14.57 12.10 19.32
C LYS A 123 -14.77 13.43 18.63
N VAL A 124 -16.02 13.75 18.31
CA VAL A 124 -16.41 15.07 17.86
C VAL A 124 -17.39 15.68 18.86
N LYS A 125 -17.35 17.01 19.01
CA LYS A 125 -18.45 17.77 19.59
C LYS A 125 -18.66 19.06 18.83
N ARG A 126 -19.89 19.53 18.82
CA ARG A 126 -20.29 20.80 18.22
C ARG A 126 -20.10 21.94 19.22
N LEU A 127 -19.64 23.09 18.73
CA LEU A 127 -19.53 24.34 19.49
C LEU A 127 -20.54 25.38 18.99
N GLY A 128 -20.87 25.33 17.72
CA GLY A 128 -21.78 26.23 17.05
C GLY A 128 -22.00 25.77 15.61
N VAL A 129 -22.74 26.55 14.83
CA VAL A 129 -22.87 26.29 13.39
C VAL A 129 -21.49 26.31 12.76
N GLY A 130 -21.09 25.23 12.10
CA GLY A 130 -19.80 25.12 11.43
C GLY A 130 -18.58 25.07 12.35
N ASP A 131 -18.73 25.06 13.68
CA ASP A 131 -17.62 25.03 14.62
C ASP A 131 -17.64 23.75 15.47
N TYR A 132 -16.53 23.01 15.47
CA TYR A 132 -16.42 21.71 16.12
C TYR A 132 -15.08 21.52 16.81
N TYR A 133 -15.07 20.74 17.89
CA TYR A 133 -13.85 20.07 18.34
C TYR A 133 -13.83 18.65 17.85
N VAL A 134 -12.73 18.27 17.20
CA VAL A 134 -12.38 16.88 16.92
C VAL A 134 -11.19 16.51 17.78
N ARG A 135 -11.30 15.40 18.52
CA ARG A 135 -10.27 14.95 19.44
C ARG A 135 -9.86 13.52 19.16
N PHE A 136 -8.57 13.35 18.87
CA PHE A 136 -7.87 12.08 18.83
C PHE A 136 -7.31 11.81 20.23
N TYR A 137 -8.05 11.06 21.06
CA TYR A 137 -7.63 10.82 22.44
C TYR A 137 -6.28 10.10 22.49
N GLY A 138 -5.43 10.46 23.46
CA GLY A 138 -4.09 9.88 23.59
C GLY A 138 -3.10 10.24 22.48
N SER A 139 -3.55 10.88 21.40
CA SER A 139 -2.67 11.31 20.31
C SER A 139 -1.79 12.47 20.74
N THR A 140 -0.53 12.42 20.32
CA THR A 140 0.46 13.50 20.45
C THR A 140 0.48 14.42 19.24
N SER A 141 -0.37 14.18 18.24
CA SER A 141 -0.49 15.05 17.06
C SER A 141 -0.80 16.49 17.46
N TYR A 142 -0.07 17.42 16.85
CA TYR A 142 -0.24 18.86 17.06
C TYR A 142 -0.53 19.59 15.76
N THR A 143 -0.49 18.89 14.62
CA THR A 143 -0.92 19.40 13.33
C THR A 143 -2.07 18.57 12.79
N ALA A 144 -2.93 19.21 12.00
CA ALA A 144 -3.94 18.49 11.25
C ALA A 144 -4.25 19.23 9.95
N GLN A 145 -4.65 18.46 8.95
CA GLN A 145 -5.24 18.98 7.72
C GLN A 145 -6.72 18.63 7.73
N VAL A 146 -7.56 19.60 7.38
CA VAL A 146 -8.99 19.40 7.19
C VAL A 146 -9.34 19.61 5.73
N THR A 147 -10.09 18.68 5.15
CA THR A 147 -10.53 18.75 3.76
C THR A 147 -12.07 18.64 3.73
N PRO A 148 -12.78 19.70 3.33
CA PRO A 148 -14.21 19.59 3.08
C PRO A 148 -14.50 18.59 1.96
N THR A 149 -15.67 17.97 2.01
CA THR A 149 -16.12 17.04 0.95
C THR A 149 -16.64 17.74 -0.31
N SER A 150 -16.67 19.07 -0.34
CA SER A 150 -17.05 19.86 -1.52
C SER A 150 -16.26 21.17 -1.59
N SER A 151 -16.16 21.73 -2.80
CA SER A 151 -15.27 22.85 -3.13
C SER A 151 -15.64 24.21 -2.54
N VAL A 152 -16.74 24.32 -1.78
CA VAL A 152 -17.35 25.60 -1.39
C VAL A 152 -17.05 26.06 0.03
N ASN A 153 -16.21 25.35 0.79
CA ASN A 153 -15.94 25.70 2.18
C ASN A 153 -14.50 26.17 2.42
N VAL A 154 -14.36 27.33 3.07
CA VAL A 154 -13.13 27.77 3.73
C VAL A 154 -13.05 27.05 5.08
N VAL A 155 -11.89 26.46 5.37
CA VAL A 155 -11.68 25.75 6.63
C VAL A 155 -10.50 26.33 7.37
N SER A 156 -10.69 26.53 8.67
CA SER A 156 -9.57 26.72 9.59
C SER A 156 -9.50 25.56 10.57
N VAL A 157 -8.27 25.20 10.94
CA VAL A 157 -7.99 24.17 11.93
C VAL A 157 -6.97 24.72 12.92
N ASN A 158 -7.30 24.67 14.21
CA ASN A 158 -6.45 25.19 15.28
C ASN A 158 -6.24 24.10 16.34
N TRP A 159 -5.00 23.83 16.70
CA TRP A 159 -4.69 22.90 17.78
C TRP A 159 -5.04 23.49 19.16
N ARG A 160 -5.63 22.67 20.03
CA ARG A 160 -6.09 23.05 21.37
C ARG A 160 -5.49 22.22 22.51
N GLY A 161 -4.52 21.35 22.20
CA GLY A 161 -3.88 20.48 23.20
C GLY A 161 -4.42 19.05 23.23
N GLY A 162 -3.56 18.09 23.57
CA GLY A 162 -3.96 16.70 23.82
C GLY A 162 -4.74 16.03 22.69
N GLY A 163 -4.26 16.18 21.45
CA GLY A 163 -4.87 15.63 20.24
C GLY A 163 -6.19 16.28 19.81
N GLN A 164 -6.54 17.45 20.39
CA GLN A 164 -7.76 18.18 20.08
C GLN A 164 -7.51 19.29 19.05
N PHE A 165 -8.38 19.36 18.05
CA PHE A 165 -8.40 20.35 17.00
C PHE A 165 -9.74 21.06 16.97
N GLU A 166 -9.72 22.37 16.92
CA GLU A 166 -10.87 23.20 16.56
C GLU A 166 -10.96 23.34 15.07
N VAL A 167 -12.09 22.96 14.52
CA VAL A 167 -12.39 23.04 13.09
C VAL A 167 -13.50 24.05 12.91
N ALA A 168 -13.24 25.06 12.09
CA ALA A 168 -14.24 26.04 11.70
C ALA A 168 -14.48 25.94 10.19
N MET A 169 -15.72 25.60 9.83
CA MET A 169 -16.22 25.48 8.47
C MET A 169 -16.97 26.77 8.12
N ARG A 170 -16.54 27.43 7.07
CA ARG A 170 -17.16 28.65 6.53
C ARG A 170 -17.47 28.46 5.04
N ASP A 171 -18.50 29.09 4.53
CA ASP A 171 -18.74 29.17 3.09
C ASP A 171 -17.77 30.16 2.42
N ILE A 172 -17.93 30.38 1.11
CA ILE A 172 -17.09 31.32 0.35
C ILE A 172 -17.25 32.79 0.78
N ASN A 173 -18.34 33.11 1.49
CA ASN A 173 -18.63 34.45 2.03
C ASN A 173 -18.14 34.59 3.48
N GLY A 174 -17.53 33.55 4.04
CA GLY A 174 -17.08 33.54 5.44
C GLY A 174 -18.19 33.25 6.45
N MET A 175 -19.40 32.84 6.02
CA MET A 175 -20.50 32.47 6.91
C MET A 175 -20.35 31.04 7.42
N ALA A 176 -20.71 30.78 8.67
CA ALA A 176 -20.58 29.45 9.25
C ALA A 176 -21.59 28.46 8.66
N VAL A 177 -21.11 27.26 8.30
CA VAL A 177 -21.90 26.25 7.59
C VAL A 177 -21.64 24.85 8.12
N GLU A 178 -22.69 24.05 8.23
CA GLU A 178 -22.60 22.62 8.53
C GLU A 178 -22.26 21.87 7.24
N HIS A 179 -21.11 21.19 7.19
CA HIS A 179 -20.73 20.42 6.01
C HIS A 179 -19.80 19.25 6.37
N PRO A 180 -19.97 18.05 5.79
CA PRO A 180 -19.01 16.97 5.98
C PRO A 180 -17.58 17.32 5.57
N PHE A 181 -16.63 16.86 6.38
CA PHE A 181 -15.20 17.05 6.18
C PHE A 181 -14.40 15.84 6.65
N THR A 182 -13.21 15.66 6.09
CA THR A 182 -12.18 14.79 6.66
C THR A 182 -11.20 15.60 7.46
N ILE A 183 -10.70 15.02 8.55
CA ILE A 183 -9.57 15.56 9.30
C ILE A 183 -8.51 14.47 9.44
N THR A 184 -7.27 14.85 9.15
CA THR A 184 -6.09 14.01 9.20
C THR A 184 -5.09 14.66 10.14
N SER A 185 -4.71 14.00 11.23
CA SER A 185 -3.74 14.51 12.20
C SER A 185 -2.36 13.89 12.00
N TYR A 186 -1.34 14.71 12.21
CA TYR A 186 0.08 14.35 12.20
C TYR A 186 0.68 14.81 13.52
#